data_AF-A0A1R2C0V5-F1
#
_entry.id   AF-A0A1R2C0V5-F1
#
_cell.length_a   1.000
_cell.length_b   1.000
_cell.length_c   1.000
_cell.angle_alpha   90.00
_cell.angle_beta   90.00
_cell.angle_gamma   90.00
#
_symmetry.space_group_name_H-M   'P 1'
#
loop_
_entity.id
_entity.type
_entity.pdbx_description
1 polymer ?
#
loop_
_entity_poly.entity_id
_entity_poly.type
_entity_poly.pdbx_seq_one_letter_code
_entity_poly.pdbx_strand_id
1 'polypeptide(L)'
;MQGPTGNELDAIDDKVLDKITIPWNDNQFEVSHMGNYSMEMPEIFSSSPNTIIPDNDTELFIGGISLEYYPNEGNENTSNQTKQKRSVNVFKDFTDTPKKSRKKNKVPINKPREEPKKEYVRIKLLRGHKRATRFALNKDVFPRTTIIRVDTKNDEQKAKWNVFKFFTVQNKHFFEVVSKTDKGPLTDGEAKNKKQHGEHFRNVLKIERTFNNKFCSRYFADIRVRRSFSYYIEIIFKSSPEELCKKFNFRCCTGSLTHGNICKEKWEKLYIYCLNGLVKINCNDLEETKTNDVPEAENMDLSSFEDICEEMEDKKDEC
;
A
#
# COMPACT_ATOMS: atom_id res chain seq x y z
N MET A 1 27.25 25.29 -0.81
CA MET A 1 26.98 23.89 -1.21
C MET A 1 25.48 23.74 -1.42
N GLN A 2 25.02 23.38 -2.62
CA GLN A 2 23.59 23.19 -2.90
C GLN A 2 23.20 21.75 -2.54
N GLY A 3 22.22 21.60 -1.66
CA GLY A 3 21.71 20.28 -1.24
C GLY A 3 21.01 19.52 -2.38
N PRO A 4 20.90 18.19 -2.28
CA PRO A 4 20.33 17.35 -3.33
C PRO A 4 18.84 17.67 -3.54
N THR A 5 18.41 17.64 -4.80
CA THR A 5 17.00 17.90 -5.15
C THR A 5 16.14 16.66 -4.84
N GLY A 6 14.84 16.84 -4.56
CA GLY A 6 13.94 15.75 -4.13
C GLY A 6 13.92 14.48 -5.00
N ASN A 7 14.29 14.56 -6.28
CA ASN A 7 14.38 13.39 -7.16
C ASN A 7 15.72 12.62 -7.07
N GLU A 8 16.79 13.23 -6.55
CA GLU A 8 18.04 12.50 -6.24
C GLU A 8 17.86 11.63 -5.01
N LEU A 9 17.11 12.09 -4.02
CA LEU A 9 16.72 11.28 -2.86
C LEU A 9 15.92 10.04 -3.29
N ASP A 10 14.93 10.20 -4.19
CA ASP A 10 14.09 9.08 -4.65
C ASP A 10 14.86 7.97 -5.40
N ALA A 11 15.86 8.33 -6.22
CA ALA A 11 16.68 7.37 -6.97
C ALA A 11 17.80 6.74 -6.14
N ILE A 12 18.28 7.45 -5.11
CA ILE A 12 19.24 6.94 -4.13
C ILE A 12 18.54 5.90 -3.23
N ASP A 13 17.32 6.19 -2.76
CA ASP A 13 16.57 5.30 -1.87
C ASP A 13 16.19 3.97 -2.55
N ASP A 14 15.83 3.98 -3.85
CA ASP A 14 15.59 2.75 -4.62
C ASP A 14 16.83 1.87 -4.77
N LYS A 15 18.00 2.47 -4.99
CA LYS A 15 19.27 1.72 -5.08
C LYS A 15 19.71 1.18 -3.71
N VAL A 16 19.38 1.86 -2.62
CA VAL A 16 19.65 1.42 -1.25
C VAL A 16 18.72 0.26 -0.86
N LEU A 17 17.42 0.37 -1.18
CA LEU A 17 16.44 -0.71 -0.95
C LEU A 17 16.77 -1.99 -1.75
N ASP A 18 17.27 -1.85 -2.98
CA ASP A 18 17.68 -2.98 -3.82
C ASP A 18 19.02 -3.61 -3.37
N LYS A 19 19.83 -2.93 -2.55
CA LYS A 19 21.07 -3.46 -1.97
C LYS A 19 20.83 -4.25 -0.67
N ILE A 20 19.74 -3.98 0.04
CA ILE A 20 19.35 -4.71 1.25
C ILE A 20 18.69 -6.07 0.89
N THR A 21 18.31 -6.28 -0.37
CA THR A 21 17.69 -7.52 -0.89
C THR A 21 18.70 -8.51 -1.49
N ILE A 22 19.94 -8.55 -0.99
CA ILE A 22 20.91 -9.60 -1.32
C ILE A 22 20.42 -10.93 -0.69
N PRO A 23 20.58 -12.10 -1.34
CA PRO A 23 20.05 -13.35 -0.83
C PRO A 23 20.67 -13.67 0.53
N TRP A 24 19.83 -13.98 1.51
CA TRP A 24 20.25 -14.73 2.69
C TRP A 24 20.92 -16.03 2.21
N ASN A 25 22.17 -16.24 2.61
CA ASN A 25 22.94 -17.42 2.29
C ASN A 25 22.76 -18.38 3.46
N ASP A 26 21.97 -19.45 3.28
CA ASP A 26 21.54 -20.39 4.34
C ASP A 26 22.66 -21.30 4.90
N ASN A 27 23.92 -20.89 4.84
CA ASN A 27 25.06 -21.80 5.05
C ASN A 27 26.03 -21.40 6.16
N GLN A 28 25.59 -20.68 7.19
CA GLN A 28 26.38 -20.48 8.41
C GLN A 28 25.50 -20.41 9.67
N PHE A 29 25.11 -21.56 10.20
CA PHE A 29 24.91 -21.74 11.64
C PHE A 29 25.29 -23.18 11.98
N GLU A 30 26.56 -23.36 12.36
CA GLU A 30 26.96 -24.54 13.12
C GLU A 30 26.28 -24.46 14.49
N VAL A 31 25.48 -25.47 14.79
CA VAL A 31 24.78 -25.63 16.07
C VAL A 31 25.82 -25.99 17.12
N SER A 32 26.21 -25.03 17.95
CA SER A 32 26.94 -25.31 19.18
C SER A 32 25.97 -25.72 20.30
N HIS A 33 26.23 -26.89 20.86
CA HIS A 33 25.57 -27.46 22.02
C HIS A 33 25.63 -26.54 23.25
N MET A 34 24.48 -26.17 23.78
CA MET A 34 24.21 -25.74 25.16
C MET A 34 22.82 -26.35 25.47
N GLY A 35 22.62 -27.25 26.42
CA GLY A 35 22.92 -27.15 27.85
C GLY A 35 21.57 -27.26 28.57
N ASN A 36 21.19 -28.47 29.02
CA ASN A 36 19.91 -28.74 29.67
C ASN A 36 19.80 -27.96 30.99
N TYR A 37 18.85 -27.02 31.06
CA TYR A 37 18.39 -26.43 32.33
C TYR A 37 16.99 -26.95 32.64
N SER A 38 16.91 -27.68 33.76
CA SER A 38 15.67 -28.10 34.40
C SER A 38 15.22 -26.96 35.31
N MET A 39 14.05 -26.38 35.03
CA MET A 39 13.37 -25.48 35.96
C MET A 39 12.25 -26.23 36.65
N GLU A 40 12.36 -26.35 37.97
CA GLU A 40 11.30 -26.79 38.86
C GLU A 40 10.21 -25.70 38.93
N MET A 41 8.95 -26.11 38.75
CA MET A 41 7.77 -25.27 38.93
C MET A 41 7.41 -25.18 40.42
N PRO A 42 7.19 -23.99 40.99
CA PRO A 42 6.56 -23.87 42.29
C PRO A 42 5.03 -23.98 42.16
N GLU A 43 4.45 -24.92 42.91
CA GLU A 43 3.00 -25.01 43.14
C GLU A 43 2.52 -23.80 43.94
N ILE A 44 1.50 -23.09 43.44
CA ILE A 44 0.77 -22.10 44.23
C ILE A 44 -0.74 -22.39 44.18
N PHE A 45 -1.19 -22.76 45.38
CA PHE A 45 -2.51 -22.84 45.97
C PHE A 45 -3.70 -22.21 45.25
N SER A 46 -4.72 -23.06 45.15
CA SER A 46 -6.14 -22.76 44.95
C SER A 46 -6.73 -21.93 46.10
N SER A 47 -7.39 -20.82 45.75
CA SER A 47 -8.53 -20.32 46.51
C SER A 47 -9.33 -19.29 45.70
N SER A 48 -10.49 -19.71 45.21
CA SER A 48 -11.68 -18.86 45.00
C SER A 48 -12.36 -18.67 46.38
N PRO A 49 -13.20 -17.64 46.66
CA PRO A 49 -14.30 -17.20 45.80
C PRO A 49 -14.71 -15.69 45.88
N ASN A 50 -15.77 -15.39 45.12
CA ASN A 50 -16.72 -14.26 45.21
C ASN A 50 -16.52 -13.11 44.22
N THR A 51 -17.17 -13.23 43.07
CA THR A 51 -17.47 -12.11 42.17
C THR A 51 -18.92 -11.68 42.37
N ILE A 52 -19.09 -10.45 42.88
CA ILE A 52 -20.35 -9.72 42.91
C ILE A 52 -20.52 -9.09 41.53
N ILE A 53 -21.66 -9.34 40.89
CA ILE A 53 -22.10 -8.72 39.65
C ILE A 53 -22.78 -7.38 40.00
N PRO A 54 -22.38 -6.26 39.38
CA PRO A 54 -23.29 -5.15 39.17
C PRO A 54 -23.70 -5.07 37.70
N ASP A 55 -25.00 -5.20 37.48
CA ASP A 55 -25.70 -4.72 36.28
C ASP A 55 -25.40 -3.24 36.08
N ASN A 56 -25.01 -2.87 34.85
CA ASN A 56 -25.19 -1.51 34.36
C ASN A 56 -25.39 -1.56 32.85
N ASP A 57 -26.66 -1.44 32.47
CA ASP A 57 -27.12 -1.01 31.16
C ASP A 57 -26.41 0.28 30.77
N THR A 58 -25.58 0.22 29.72
CA THR A 58 -25.12 1.40 29.01
C THR A 58 -25.26 1.14 27.53
N GLU A 59 -26.36 1.64 26.95
CA GLU A 59 -26.60 1.71 25.51
C GLU A 59 -25.45 2.48 24.84
N LEU A 60 -24.55 1.75 24.19
CA LEU A 60 -23.51 2.34 23.36
C LEU A 60 -24.06 2.54 21.94
N PHE A 61 -24.57 3.74 21.70
CA PHE A 61 -25.08 4.20 20.43
C PHE A 61 -23.92 4.43 19.45
N ILE A 62 -23.47 3.38 18.75
CA ILE A 62 -22.54 3.51 17.62
C ILE A 62 -23.36 3.92 16.39
N GLY A 63 -23.19 5.18 15.97
CA GLY A 63 -23.79 5.74 14.77
C GLY A 63 -23.39 4.96 13.52
N GLY A 64 -24.24 4.00 13.15
CA GLY A 64 -24.24 3.35 11.86
C GLY A 64 -24.56 4.36 10.76
N ILE A 65 -23.61 4.61 9.88
CA ILE A 65 -23.89 5.19 8.57
C ILE A 65 -24.61 4.09 7.79
N SER A 66 -25.95 4.10 7.86
CA SER A 66 -26.79 3.27 7.00
C SER A 66 -26.58 3.70 5.56
N LEU A 67 -25.93 2.85 4.77
CA LEU A 67 -25.82 2.98 3.33
C LEU A 67 -26.91 2.11 2.67
N GLU A 68 -28.17 2.35 3.02
CA GLU A 68 -29.31 1.70 2.37
C GLU A 68 -29.94 2.62 1.33
N TYR A 69 -29.50 2.49 0.08
CA TYR A 69 -30.38 2.70 -1.07
C TYR A 69 -29.84 1.94 -2.30
N TYR A 70 -30.28 0.70 -2.46
CA TYR A 70 -30.25 0.01 -3.75
C TYR A 70 -31.70 -0.21 -4.19
N PRO A 71 -32.16 0.43 -5.28
CA PRO A 71 -33.47 0.14 -5.83
C PRO A 71 -33.49 -1.30 -6.35
N ASN A 72 -34.52 -2.01 -5.91
CA ASN A 72 -34.86 -3.39 -6.24
C ASN A 72 -35.06 -3.53 -7.77
N GLU A 73 -34.18 -4.26 -8.46
CA GLU A 73 -34.37 -4.56 -9.88
C GLU A 73 -35.41 -5.68 -10.03
N GLY A 74 -36.63 -5.25 -10.35
CA GLY A 74 -37.69 -6.12 -10.84
C GLY A 74 -37.24 -6.89 -12.08
N ASN A 75 -37.42 -8.20 -12.02
CA ASN A 75 -37.06 -9.17 -13.04
C ASN A 75 -38.03 -9.07 -14.23
N GLU A 76 -37.76 -8.19 -15.19
CA GLU A 76 -38.40 -8.20 -16.51
C GLU A 76 -37.40 -8.63 -17.59
N ASN A 77 -37.56 -9.87 -18.03
CA ASN A 77 -36.91 -10.45 -19.20
C ASN A 77 -37.31 -9.69 -20.47
N THR A 78 -36.65 -8.57 -20.75
CA THR A 78 -36.59 -8.00 -22.09
C THR A 78 -35.14 -8.01 -22.58
N SER A 79 -34.90 -8.82 -23.62
CA SER A 79 -33.66 -8.87 -24.39
C SER A 79 -33.46 -7.54 -25.14
N ASN A 80 -33.15 -6.49 -24.41
CA ASN A 80 -32.68 -5.23 -24.95
C ASN A 80 -31.17 -5.21 -24.80
N GLN A 81 -30.46 -5.19 -25.92
CA GLN A 81 -29.02 -4.98 -25.96
C GLN A 81 -28.72 -3.59 -25.35
N THR A 82 -28.52 -3.56 -24.02
CA THR A 82 -28.23 -2.34 -23.27
C THR A 82 -26.90 -1.81 -23.77
N LYS A 83 -26.95 -0.66 -24.45
CA LYS A 83 -25.77 0.11 -24.85
C LYS A 83 -24.91 0.33 -23.60
N GLN A 84 -23.78 -0.37 -23.50
CA GLN A 84 -22.86 -0.23 -22.39
C GLN A 84 -22.46 1.24 -22.25
N LYS A 85 -22.94 1.91 -21.19
CA LYS A 85 -22.59 3.30 -20.90
C LYS A 85 -21.07 3.37 -20.74
N ARG A 86 -20.42 4.21 -21.54
CA ARG A 86 -18.96 4.41 -21.46
C ARG A 86 -18.61 4.89 -20.06
N SER A 87 -17.67 4.20 -19.40
CA SER A 87 -17.20 4.56 -18.05
C SER A 87 -16.72 6.03 -18.02
N VAL A 88 -17.15 6.79 -17.01
CA VAL A 88 -16.74 8.18 -16.79
C VAL A 88 -15.22 8.27 -16.68
N ASN A 89 -14.60 9.20 -17.42
CA ASN A 89 -13.16 9.40 -17.35
C ASN A 89 -12.80 10.30 -16.16
N VAL A 90 -12.48 9.67 -15.02
CA VAL A 90 -12.13 10.34 -13.76
C VAL A 90 -10.92 11.29 -13.88
N PHE A 91 -10.06 11.09 -14.88
CA PHE A 91 -8.86 11.90 -15.07
C PHE A 91 -9.10 13.26 -15.74
N LYS A 92 -10.29 13.47 -16.34
CA LYS A 92 -10.65 14.75 -16.97
C LYS A 92 -10.64 15.93 -16.01
N ASP A 93 -10.86 15.64 -14.74
CA ASP A 93 -10.96 16.64 -13.69
C ASP A 93 -9.60 17.09 -13.13
N PHE A 94 -8.51 16.49 -13.62
CA PHE A 94 -7.15 16.72 -13.19
C PHE A 94 -6.29 17.28 -14.33
N THR A 95 -5.26 18.03 -13.96
CA THR A 95 -4.26 18.53 -14.91
C THR A 95 -2.86 18.10 -14.47
N ASP A 96 -2.03 17.66 -15.40
CA ASP A 96 -0.65 17.29 -15.09
C ASP A 96 0.19 18.53 -14.73
N THR A 97 1.13 18.36 -13.80
CA THR A 97 2.03 19.46 -13.43
C THR A 97 3.21 19.43 -14.39
N PRO A 98 3.43 20.50 -15.19
CA PRO A 98 4.50 20.51 -16.19
C PRO A 98 5.85 20.27 -15.51
N LYS A 99 6.59 19.29 -16.03
CA LYS A 99 7.94 19.02 -15.54
C LYS A 99 8.82 20.23 -15.86
N LYS A 100 9.38 20.86 -14.83
CA LYS A 100 10.42 21.88 -15.01
C LYS A 100 11.58 21.23 -15.76
N SER A 101 11.84 21.69 -16.98
CA SER A 101 12.98 21.21 -17.75
C SER A 101 14.26 21.56 -16.98
N ARG A 102 15.08 20.56 -16.64
CA ARG A 102 16.35 20.76 -15.90
C ARG A 102 17.42 21.47 -16.74
N LYS A 103 17.23 21.64 -18.05
CA LYS A 103 18.19 22.33 -18.90
C LYS A 103 18.07 23.83 -18.65
N LYS A 104 19.03 24.38 -17.90
CA LYS A 104 19.35 25.82 -17.89
C LYS A 104 19.38 26.24 -19.37
N ASN A 105 18.56 27.21 -19.77
CA ASN A 105 18.44 27.79 -21.12
C ASN A 105 17.39 27.18 -22.08
N LYS A 106 16.54 26.23 -21.66
CA LYS A 106 15.36 25.89 -22.49
C LYS A 106 14.16 26.75 -22.09
N VAL A 107 13.66 27.53 -23.04
CA VAL A 107 12.39 28.26 -22.92
C VAL A 107 11.32 27.30 -22.40
N PRO A 108 10.56 27.65 -21.35
CA PRO A 108 9.47 26.81 -20.86
C PRO A 108 8.53 26.55 -22.02
N ILE A 109 8.42 25.29 -22.44
CA ILE A 109 7.40 24.91 -23.41
C ILE A 109 6.07 25.04 -22.68
N ASN A 110 5.34 26.12 -22.96
CA ASN A 110 3.94 26.30 -22.57
C ASN A 110 3.07 25.31 -23.37
N LYS A 111 3.22 24.02 -23.10
CA LYS A 111 2.24 23.03 -23.57
C LYS A 111 0.96 23.21 -22.74
N PRO A 112 -0.22 23.14 -23.36
CA PRO A 112 -1.47 23.11 -22.63
C PRO A 112 -1.42 21.96 -21.62
N ARG A 113 -2.01 22.16 -20.44
CA ARG A 113 -1.99 21.14 -19.39
C ARG A 113 -2.80 19.95 -19.87
N GLU A 114 -2.13 18.83 -20.11
CA GLU A 114 -2.77 17.59 -20.51
C GLU A 114 -3.38 16.89 -19.29
N GLU A 115 -4.49 16.19 -19.52
CA GLU A 115 -5.07 15.27 -18.54
C GLU A 115 -4.04 14.17 -18.19
N PRO A 116 -3.93 13.75 -16.92
CA PRO A 116 -3.06 12.64 -16.56
C PRO A 116 -3.42 11.35 -17.31
N LYS A 117 -2.42 10.69 -17.87
CA LYS A 117 -2.62 9.39 -18.55
C LYS A 117 -2.96 8.32 -17.52
N LYS A 118 -4.00 7.52 -17.79
CA LYS A 118 -4.41 6.39 -16.94
C LYS A 118 -3.23 5.47 -16.60
N GLU A 119 -2.43 5.11 -17.60
CA GLU A 119 -1.25 4.25 -17.45
C GLU A 119 -0.21 4.84 -16.47
N TYR A 120 0.00 6.16 -16.48
CA TYR A 120 0.92 6.80 -15.53
C TYR A 120 0.50 6.56 -14.08
N VAL A 121 -0.81 6.68 -13.79
CA VAL A 121 -1.38 6.46 -12.46
C VAL A 121 -1.20 4.99 -12.05
N ARG A 122 -1.46 4.04 -12.97
CA ARG A 122 -1.25 2.60 -12.71
C ARG A 122 0.18 2.30 -12.32
N ILE A 123 1.13 2.76 -13.14
CA ILE A 123 2.57 2.57 -12.91
C ILE A 123 2.95 3.11 -11.53
N LYS A 124 2.51 4.34 -11.23
CA LYS A 124 2.86 5.03 -10.00
C LYS A 124 2.32 4.30 -8.76
N LEU A 125 1.07 3.85 -8.81
CA LEU A 125 0.45 3.11 -7.72
C LEU A 125 1.05 1.72 -7.55
N LEU A 126 1.25 0.96 -8.63
CA LEU A 126 1.80 -0.40 -8.55
C LEU A 126 3.26 -0.41 -8.07
N ARG A 127 4.08 0.53 -8.55
CA ARG A 127 5.45 0.70 -8.05
C ARG A 127 5.46 1.14 -6.59
N GLY A 128 4.58 2.08 -6.23
CA GLY A 128 4.44 2.53 -4.86
C GLY A 128 4.00 1.39 -3.93
N HIS A 129 3.02 0.58 -4.32
CA HIS A 129 2.59 -0.59 -3.55
C HIS A 129 3.75 -1.56 -3.28
N LYS A 130 4.47 -1.98 -4.33
CA LYS A 130 5.66 -2.83 -4.16
C LYS A 130 6.71 -2.20 -3.24
N ARG A 131 6.92 -0.88 -3.33
CA ARG A 131 7.85 -0.16 -2.45
C ARG A 131 7.35 -0.15 -1.00
N ALA A 132 6.06 0.13 -0.78
CA ALA A 132 5.44 0.08 0.54
C ALA A 132 5.58 -1.31 1.16
N THR A 133 5.35 -2.38 0.39
CA THR A 133 5.55 -3.77 0.83
C THR A 133 6.99 -3.99 1.30
N ARG A 134 8.00 -3.56 0.52
CA ARG A 134 9.41 -3.68 0.94
C ARG A 134 9.75 -2.87 2.18
N PHE A 135 9.13 -1.70 2.36
CA PHE A 135 9.27 -0.92 3.59
C PHE A 135 8.66 -1.66 4.78
N ALA A 136 7.43 -2.15 4.64
CA ALA A 136 6.73 -2.88 5.70
C ALA A 136 7.47 -4.15 6.16
N LEU A 137 8.14 -4.85 5.24
CA LEU A 137 8.88 -6.08 5.55
C LEU A 137 10.26 -5.85 6.17
N ASN A 138 10.94 -4.75 5.84
CA ASN A 138 12.36 -4.56 6.15
C ASN A 138 12.65 -3.38 7.08
N LYS A 139 11.65 -2.56 7.42
CA LYS A 139 11.83 -1.33 8.18
C LYS A 139 10.74 -1.16 9.22
N ASP A 140 11.16 -0.74 10.41
CA ASP A 140 10.24 -0.37 11.49
C ASP A 140 9.82 1.10 11.49
N VAL A 141 10.26 1.84 10.48
CA VAL A 141 9.96 3.26 10.33
C VAL A 141 8.93 3.53 9.23
N PHE A 142 8.12 4.57 9.46
CA PHE A 142 7.23 5.10 8.43
C PHE A 142 8.01 5.62 7.22
N PRO A 143 7.52 5.37 5.99
CA PRO A 143 8.13 5.92 4.80
C PRO A 143 8.02 7.45 4.77
N ARG A 144 9.12 8.13 4.47
CA ARG A 144 9.20 9.61 4.47
C ARG A 144 9.14 10.24 3.08
N THR A 145 9.25 9.42 2.03
CA THR A 145 9.45 9.88 0.65
C THR A 145 8.43 9.31 -0.32
N THR A 146 8.39 9.88 -1.53
CA THR A 146 7.63 9.37 -2.68
C THR A 146 6.10 9.34 -2.47
N ILE A 147 5.37 8.57 -3.28
CA ILE A 147 3.91 8.45 -3.17
C ILE A 147 3.47 7.76 -1.86
N ILE A 148 4.35 6.93 -1.27
CA ILE A 148 4.02 6.13 -0.09
C ILE A 148 4.23 6.86 1.23
N ARG A 149 4.76 8.10 1.22
CA ARG A 149 5.04 8.88 2.43
C ARG A 149 3.84 8.88 3.40
N VAL A 150 4.08 8.50 4.65
CA VAL A 150 3.07 8.60 5.71
C VAL A 150 3.32 9.88 6.50
N ASP A 151 2.29 10.70 6.71
CA ASP A 151 2.37 11.82 7.64
C ASP A 151 2.22 11.32 9.07
N THR A 152 3.27 11.42 9.87
CA THR A 152 3.28 10.96 11.26
C THR A 152 2.38 11.78 12.17
N LYS A 153 1.92 12.96 11.72
CA LYS A 153 0.94 13.80 12.40
C LYS A 153 -0.51 13.45 12.05
N ASN A 154 -0.73 12.56 11.08
CA ASN A 154 -2.04 12.11 10.66
C ASN A 154 -2.31 10.71 11.23
N ASP A 155 -3.08 10.65 12.32
CA ASP A 155 -3.37 9.40 13.03
C ASP A 155 -4.13 8.40 12.17
N GLU A 156 -5.04 8.86 11.30
CA GLU A 156 -5.73 7.98 10.36
C GLU A 156 -4.76 7.31 9.38
N GLN A 157 -3.78 8.05 8.83
CA GLN A 157 -2.76 7.45 7.96
C GLN A 157 -1.88 6.44 8.69
N LYS A 158 -1.48 6.75 9.94
CA LYS A 158 -0.69 5.83 10.76
C LYS A 158 -1.45 4.53 11.04
N ALA A 159 -2.72 4.64 11.44
CA ALA A 159 -3.56 3.47 11.68
C ALA A 159 -3.68 2.60 10.43
N LYS A 160 -3.93 3.19 9.26
CA LYS A 160 -4.00 2.46 7.99
C LYS A 160 -2.65 1.84 7.60
N TRP A 161 -1.54 2.52 7.87
CA TRP A 161 -0.20 1.95 7.66
C TRP A 161 0.05 0.72 8.53
N ASN A 162 -0.34 0.76 9.80
CA ASN A 162 -0.16 -0.36 10.71
C ASN A 162 -0.96 -1.58 10.27
N VAL A 163 -2.21 -1.40 9.82
CA VAL A 163 -3.03 -2.48 9.23
C VAL A 163 -2.35 -3.07 7.99
N PHE A 164 -1.84 -2.22 7.08
CA PHE A 164 -1.11 -2.68 5.90
C PHE A 164 0.18 -3.43 6.27
N LYS A 165 0.96 -2.92 7.23
CA LYS A 165 2.22 -3.53 7.68
C LYS A 165 1.94 -4.89 8.30
N PHE A 166 0.99 -4.96 9.23
CA PHE A 166 0.58 -6.20 9.87
C PHE A 166 0.16 -7.26 8.83
N PHE A 167 -0.76 -6.92 7.92
CA PHE A 167 -1.20 -7.84 6.87
C PHE A 167 -0.04 -8.32 5.97
N THR A 168 0.88 -7.41 5.66
CA THR A 168 2.07 -7.70 4.85
C THR A 168 3.02 -8.67 5.57
N VAL A 169 3.29 -8.45 6.86
CA VAL A 169 4.18 -9.28 7.68
C VAL A 169 3.58 -10.67 7.91
N GLN A 170 2.27 -10.78 8.16
CA GLN A 170 1.56 -12.06 8.26
C GLN A 170 1.67 -12.90 6.96
N ASN A 171 1.88 -12.25 5.82
CA ASN A 171 2.04 -12.88 4.51
C ASN A 171 3.48 -12.71 3.96
N LYS A 172 4.49 -12.62 4.84
CA LYS A 172 5.87 -12.25 4.51
C LYS A 172 6.44 -13.01 3.31
N HIS A 173 6.48 -14.34 3.35
CA HIS A 173 7.09 -15.14 2.27
C HIS A 173 6.46 -14.88 0.90
N PHE A 174 5.15 -14.67 0.85
CA PHE A 174 4.46 -14.33 -0.39
C PHE A 174 4.87 -12.94 -0.89
N PHE A 175 4.85 -11.94 0.00
CA PHE A 175 5.14 -10.56 -0.36
C PHE A 175 6.62 -10.28 -0.62
N GLU A 176 7.54 -11.04 -0.05
CA GLU A 176 8.96 -11.04 -0.39
C GLU A 176 9.18 -11.37 -1.86
N VAL A 177 8.39 -12.28 -2.43
CA VAL A 177 8.47 -12.66 -3.85
C VAL A 177 7.77 -11.61 -4.72
N VAL A 178 6.54 -11.22 -4.38
CA VAL A 178 5.71 -10.32 -5.19
C VAL A 178 6.28 -8.90 -5.28
N SER A 179 6.94 -8.44 -4.23
CA SER A 179 7.46 -7.07 -4.15
C SER A 179 8.77 -6.84 -4.91
N LYS A 180 9.41 -7.91 -5.43
CA LYS A 180 10.66 -7.78 -6.20
C LYS A 180 10.45 -7.00 -7.51
N THR A 181 11.50 -6.29 -7.93
CA THR A 181 11.50 -5.42 -9.10
C THR A 181 11.58 -6.21 -10.42
N ASP A 182 12.20 -7.39 -10.41
CA ASP A 182 12.28 -8.34 -11.52
C ASP A 182 10.92 -9.00 -11.84
N LYS A 183 9.99 -9.04 -10.88
CA LYS A 183 8.59 -9.44 -11.07
C LYS A 183 7.72 -8.30 -11.64
N GLY A 184 8.32 -7.22 -12.14
CA GLY A 184 7.61 -6.14 -12.84
C GLY A 184 7.46 -6.42 -14.35
N PRO A 185 6.82 -5.52 -15.10
CA PRO A 185 6.91 -5.55 -16.57
C PRO A 185 8.35 -5.25 -17.02
N LEU A 186 8.71 -5.53 -18.28
CA LEU A 186 10.09 -5.38 -18.79
C LEU A 186 10.73 -4.00 -18.55
N THR A 187 9.92 -2.96 -18.45
CA THR A 187 10.35 -1.58 -18.15
C THR A 187 10.78 -1.37 -16.69
N ASP A 188 10.34 -2.25 -15.79
CA ASP A 188 10.84 -2.37 -14.43
C ASP A 188 12.01 -3.35 -14.42
N GLY A 189 13.18 -2.91 -13.95
CA GLY A 189 14.37 -3.78 -13.94
C GLY A 189 15.06 -3.97 -15.29
N GLU A 190 14.76 -3.17 -16.33
CA GLU A 190 15.41 -3.26 -17.66
C GLU A 190 16.94 -3.35 -17.56
N ALA A 191 17.56 -2.56 -16.68
CA ALA A 191 19.01 -2.59 -16.47
C ALA A 191 19.50 -3.96 -15.94
N LYS A 192 18.79 -4.56 -14.99
CA LYS A 192 19.10 -5.89 -14.43
C LYS A 192 18.87 -6.97 -15.48
N ASN A 193 17.75 -6.92 -16.19
CA ASN A 193 17.41 -7.89 -17.24
C ASN A 193 18.41 -7.86 -18.40
N LYS A 194 18.86 -6.68 -18.83
CA LYS A 194 19.93 -6.56 -19.83
C LYS A 194 21.24 -7.18 -19.35
N LYS A 195 21.58 -7.00 -18.07
CA LYS A 195 22.79 -7.59 -17.49
C LYS A 195 22.71 -9.13 -17.43
N GLN A 196 21.54 -9.69 -17.13
CA GLN A 196 21.36 -11.13 -16.96
C GLN A 196 21.12 -11.89 -18.27
N HIS A 197 20.39 -11.29 -19.22
CA HIS A 197 19.91 -11.96 -20.43
C HIS A 197 20.38 -11.28 -21.74
N GLY A 198 21.26 -10.28 -21.66
CA GLY A 198 21.79 -9.55 -22.81
C GLY A 198 20.80 -8.56 -23.43
N GLU A 199 21.18 -7.96 -24.56
CA GLU A 199 20.37 -6.93 -25.23
C GLU A 199 19.01 -7.45 -25.75
N HIS A 200 18.93 -8.76 -26.04
CA HIS A 200 17.74 -9.43 -26.53
C HIS A 200 16.82 -9.99 -25.42
N PHE A 201 17.01 -9.58 -24.17
CA PHE A 201 16.20 -10.05 -23.03
C PHE A 201 14.68 -10.00 -23.27
N ARG A 202 14.20 -9.04 -24.08
CA ARG A 202 12.77 -8.88 -24.42
C ARG A 202 12.20 -10.04 -25.24
N ASN A 203 13.04 -10.77 -25.97
CA ASN A 203 12.63 -11.95 -26.74
C ASN A 203 12.65 -13.21 -25.87
N VAL A 204 13.50 -13.21 -24.84
CA VAL A 204 13.68 -14.31 -23.89
C VAL A 204 12.57 -14.29 -22.83
N LEU A 205 12.34 -13.13 -22.22
CA LEU A 205 11.34 -12.94 -21.18
C LEU A 205 9.97 -12.68 -21.81
N LYS A 206 9.10 -13.70 -21.79
CA LYS A 206 7.70 -13.61 -22.24
C LYS A 206 6.80 -12.89 -21.22
N ILE A 207 7.22 -11.71 -20.75
CA ILE A 207 6.47 -10.87 -19.79
C ILE A 207 6.02 -9.56 -20.45
N GLU A 208 5.00 -8.90 -19.89
CA GLU A 208 4.47 -7.67 -20.46
C GLU A 208 5.50 -6.53 -20.47
N ARG A 209 5.45 -5.68 -21.50
CA ARG A 209 6.37 -4.54 -21.65
C ARG A 209 6.07 -3.39 -20.69
N THR A 210 4.80 -3.16 -20.40
CA THR A 210 4.32 -2.05 -19.56
C THR A 210 3.28 -2.53 -18.56
N PHE A 211 2.89 -1.64 -17.64
CA PHE A 211 1.81 -1.85 -16.68
C PHE A 211 0.43 -1.71 -17.36
N ASN A 212 0.23 -2.47 -18.44
CA ASN A 212 -1.01 -2.52 -19.19
C ASN A 212 -2.08 -3.33 -18.44
N ASN A 213 -3.29 -3.42 -19.01
CA ASN A 213 -4.41 -4.14 -18.39
C ASN A 213 -4.07 -5.62 -18.14
N LYS A 214 -3.36 -6.28 -19.07
CA LYS A 214 -2.98 -7.70 -18.93
C LYS A 214 -2.05 -7.91 -17.73
N PHE A 215 -1.04 -7.06 -17.56
CA PHE A 215 -0.18 -7.08 -16.40
C PHE A 215 -0.97 -6.87 -15.11
N CYS A 216 -1.84 -5.85 -15.08
CA CYS A 216 -2.65 -5.54 -13.90
C CYS A 216 -3.55 -6.72 -13.51
N SER A 217 -4.26 -7.34 -14.47
CA SER A 217 -5.09 -8.51 -14.21
C SER A 217 -4.29 -9.67 -13.61
N ARG A 218 -3.07 -9.90 -14.08
CA ARG A 218 -2.20 -10.95 -13.53
C ARG A 218 -1.68 -10.59 -12.14
N TYR A 219 -1.27 -9.35 -11.93
CA TYR A 219 -0.78 -8.87 -10.63
C TYR A 219 -1.84 -8.98 -9.54
N PHE A 220 -3.09 -8.62 -9.88
CA PHE A 220 -4.24 -8.66 -8.98
C PHE A 220 -5.00 -9.98 -9.01
N ALA A 221 -4.46 -11.04 -9.63
CA ALA A 221 -5.12 -12.35 -9.66
C ALA A 221 -5.21 -12.97 -8.25
N ASP A 222 -4.20 -12.74 -7.41
CA ASP A 222 -4.16 -13.22 -6.02
C ASP A 222 -4.89 -12.27 -5.07
N ILE A 223 -5.78 -12.82 -4.25
CA ILE A 223 -6.60 -12.06 -3.30
C ILE A 223 -5.76 -11.28 -2.27
N ARG A 224 -4.61 -11.83 -1.85
CA ARG A 224 -3.71 -11.15 -0.90
C ARG A 224 -3.16 -9.87 -1.50
N VAL A 225 -2.83 -9.88 -2.79
CA VAL A 225 -2.37 -8.67 -3.49
C VAL A 225 -3.49 -7.64 -3.58
N ARG A 226 -4.73 -8.07 -3.88
CA ARG A 226 -5.89 -7.16 -3.93
C ARG A 226 -6.11 -6.48 -2.58
N ARG A 227 -6.10 -7.24 -1.49
CA ARG A 227 -6.32 -6.76 -0.12
C ARG A 227 -5.18 -5.88 0.40
N SER A 228 -3.93 -6.28 0.18
CA SER A 228 -2.76 -5.43 0.48
C SER A 228 -2.83 -4.12 -0.30
N PHE A 229 -3.23 -4.18 -1.57
CA PHE A 229 -3.36 -2.98 -2.39
C PHE A 229 -4.51 -2.07 -1.94
N SER A 230 -5.63 -2.61 -1.47
CA SER A 230 -6.73 -1.78 -0.93
C SER A 230 -6.27 -1.01 0.31
N TYR A 231 -5.61 -1.66 1.27
CA TYR A 231 -5.03 -0.98 2.44
C TYR A 231 -4.01 0.08 2.02
N TYR A 232 -3.17 -0.21 1.04
CA TYR A 232 -2.23 0.75 0.48
C TYR A 232 -2.91 1.98 -0.13
N ILE A 233 -4.01 1.79 -0.87
CA ILE A 233 -4.79 2.89 -1.44
C ILE A 233 -5.44 3.72 -0.33
N GLU A 234 -5.98 3.10 0.72
CA GLU A 234 -6.50 3.82 1.88
C GLU A 234 -5.44 4.74 2.50
N ILE A 235 -4.22 4.26 2.72
CA ILE A 235 -3.11 5.07 3.26
C ILE A 235 -2.87 6.33 2.41
N ILE A 236 -2.81 6.17 1.08
CA ILE A 236 -2.57 7.29 0.18
C ILE A 236 -3.71 8.31 0.26
N PHE A 237 -4.96 7.86 0.16
CA PHE A 237 -6.11 8.74 0.03
C PHE A 237 -6.62 9.32 1.35
N LYS A 238 -6.08 8.89 2.49
CA LYS A 238 -6.16 9.61 3.77
C LYS A 238 -5.27 10.87 3.84
N SER A 239 -4.67 11.26 2.73
CA SER A 239 -3.92 12.52 2.59
C SER A 239 -4.82 13.69 2.23
N SER A 240 -4.40 14.90 2.62
CA SER A 240 -5.09 16.11 2.16
C SER A 240 -4.97 16.29 0.63
N PRO A 241 -5.90 17.02 -0.03
CA PRO A 241 -5.80 17.29 -1.47
C PRO A 241 -4.46 17.91 -1.90
N GLU A 242 -3.87 18.74 -1.05
CA GLU A 242 -2.56 19.37 -1.25
C GLU A 242 -1.45 18.32 -1.32
N GLU A 243 -1.47 17.36 -0.40
CA GLU A 243 -0.52 16.25 -0.39
C GLU A 243 -0.76 15.28 -1.54
N LEU A 244 -2.01 15.01 -1.90
CA LEU A 244 -2.35 14.19 -3.06
C LEU A 244 -1.84 14.82 -4.36
N CYS A 245 -1.98 16.14 -4.52
CA CYS A 245 -1.39 16.86 -5.64
C CYS A 245 0.13 16.63 -5.71
N LYS A 246 0.84 16.71 -4.58
CA LYS A 246 2.30 16.44 -4.50
C LYS A 246 2.64 14.99 -4.82
N LYS A 247 1.95 14.05 -4.17
CA LYS A 247 2.14 12.60 -4.33
C LYS A 247 1.95 12.18 -5.78
N PHE A 248 0.86 12.62 -6.43
CA PHE A 248 0.56 12.27 -7.81
C PHE A 248 1.22 13.17 -8.84
N ASN A 249 1.72 14.35 -8.44
CA ASN A 249 2.20 15.41 -9.31
C ASN A 249 1.10 15.96 -10.24
N PHE A 250 -0.14 15.98 -9.75
CA PHE A 250 -1.31 16.52 -10.46
C PHE A 250 -1.77 17.83 -9.82
N ARG A 251 -2.70 18.50 -10.48
CA ARG A 251 -3.52 19.57 -9.90
C ARG A 251 -4.99 19.22 -10.08
N CYS A 252 -5.77 19.32 -9.02
CA CYS A 252 -7.22 19.12 -9.04
C CYS A 252 -8.03 20.42 -9.27
N CYS A 253 -7.38 21.58 -9.20
CA CYS A 253 -7.98 22.90 -9.43
C CYS A 253 -6.99 23.88 -10.07
N THR A 254 -7.52 24.98 -10.62
CA THR A 254 -6.73 26.05 -11.26
C THR A 254 -6.73 27.29 -10.39
N GLY A 255 -5.56 27.83 -10.05
CA GLY A 255 -5.42 29.17 -9.51
C GLY A 255 -5.80 29.37 -8.03
N SER A 256 -6.41 28.39 -7.37
CA SER A 256 -6.71 28.49 -5.94
C SER A 256 -5.51 28.12 -5.07
N LEU A 257 -5.28 28.90 -4.01
CA LEU A 257 -4.33 28.60 -2.92
C LEU A 257 -4.89 27.56 -1.94
N THR A 258 -6.22 27.41 -1.89
CA THR A 258 -6.90 26.51 -0.96
C THR A 258 -7.75 25.49 -1.71
N HIS A 259 -7.83 24.28 -1.17
CA HIS A 259 -8.62 23.19 -1.74
C HIS A 259 -10.00 23.12 -1.08
N GLY A 260 -11.06 23.31 -1.85
CA GLY A 260 -12.46 23.17 -1.40
C GLY A 260 -13.04 21.76 -1.57
N ASN A 261 -14.34 21.61 -1.28
CA ASN A 261 -15.05 20.33 -1.33
C ASN A 261 -15.02 19.67 -2.72
N ILE A 262 -15.11 20.47 -3.79
CA ILE A 262 -14.98 19.97 -5.18
C ILE A 262 -13.65 19.25 -5.41
N CYS A 263 -12.56 19.71 -4.79
CA CYS A 263 -11.27 19.01 -4.88
C CYS A 263 -11.32 17.66 -4.18
N LYS A 264 -11.94 17.59 -2.99
CA LYS A 264 -12.13 16.35 -2.23
C LYS A 264 -12.93 15.34 -3.04
N GLU A 265 -14.06 15.75 -3.63
CA GLU A 265 -14.89 14.88 -4.47
C GLU A 265 -14.14 14.31 -5.68
N LYS A 266 -13.29 15.12 -6.33
CA LYS A 266 -12.44 14.63 -7.44
C LYS A 266 -11.48 13.55 -6.97
N TRP A 267 -10.83 13.75 -5.82
CA TRP A 267 -9.93 12.76 -5.24
C TRP A 267 -10.67 11.51 -4.78
N GLU A 268 -11.87 11.65 -4.23
CA GLU A 268 -12.74 10.53 -3.85
C GLU A 268 -13.14 9.68 -5.07
N LYS A 269 -13.51 10.32 -6.19
CA LYS A 269 -13.76 9.60 -7.44
C LYS A 269 -12.53 8.85 -7.94
N LEU A 270 -11.33 9.41 -7.74
CA LEU A 270 -10.08 8.73 -8.10
C LEU A 270 -9.77 7.56 -7.15
N TYR A 271 -10.03 7.71 -5.85
CA TYR A 271 -9.94 6.64 -4.86
C TYR A 271 -10.81 5.44 -5.25
N ILE A 272 -12.10 5.68 -5.53
CA ILE A 272 -13.05 4.65 -5.97
C ILE A 272 -12.58 4.02 -7.28
N TYR A 273 -12.09 4.83 -8.24
CA TYR A 273 -11.52 4.31 -9.48
C TYR A 273 -10.31 3.42 -9.24
N CYS A 274 -9.44 3.75 -8.29
CA CYS A 274 -8.27 2.94 -7.95
C CYS A 274 -8.66 1.59 -7.37
N LEU A 275 -9.70 1.51 -6.54
CA LEU A 275 -10.20 0.26 -5.99
C LEU A 275 -10.95 -0.58 -7.05
N ASN A 276 -11.92 0.03 -7.74
CA ASN A 276 -12.85 -0.73 -8.58
C ASN A 276 -12.36 -0.84 -10.03
N GLY A 277 -11.73 0.22 -10.55
CA GLY A 277 -11.31 0.32 -11.95
C GLY A 277 -9.96 -0.30 -12.26
N LEU A 278 -9.04 -0.35 -11.28
CA LEU A 278 -7.71 -0.96 -11.46
C LEU A 278 -7.64 -2.40 -10.99
N VAL A 279 -8.19 -2.67 -9.81
CA VAL A 279 -8.07 -3.97 -9.16
C VAL A 279 -9.26 -4.87 -9.51
N LYS A 280 -10.39 -4.30 -9.99
CA LYS A 280 -11.68 -5.01 -10.12
C LYS A 280 -11.96 -5.84 -8.87
N ILE A 281 -11.77 -5.25 -7.69
CA ILE A 281 -12.15 -5.92 -6.43
C ILE A 281 -13.66 -6.10 -6.53
N ASN A 282 -14.10 -7.36 -6.58
CA ASN A 282 -15.50 -7.65 -6.33
C ASN A 282 -15.68 -7.41 -4.83
N CYS A 283 -16.59 -6.51 -4.43
CA CYS A 283 -16.73 -6.14 -3.02
C CYS A 283 -16.98 -7.38 -2.13
N ASN A 284 -17.61 -8.41 -2.68
CA ASN A 284 -17.87 -9.70 -2.04
C ASN A 284 -16.58 -10.44 -1.62
N ASP A 285 -15.48 -10.26 -2.35
CA ASP A 285 -14.18 -10.90 -2.04
C ASP A 285 -13.58 -10.40 -0.71
N LEU A 286 -14.05 -9.26 -0.18
CA LEU A 286 -13.57 -8.70 1.10
C LEU A 286 -14.34 -9.24 2.31
N GLU A 287 -15.56 -9.75 2.10
CA GLU A 287 -16.46 -10.17 3.19
C GLU A 287 -16.29 -11.63 3.58
N GLU A 288 -15.88 -12.51 2.66
CA GLU A 288 -15.79 -13.97 2.87
C GLU A 288 -14.71 -14.43 3.86
N THR A 289 -13.89 -13.53 4.39
CA THR A 289 -12.87 -13.86 5.41
C THR A 289 -13.30 -13.55 6.84
N LYS A 290 -14.50 -13.00 7.05
CA LYS A 290 -15.01 -12.75 8.41
C LYS A 290 -15.52 -14.01 9.11
N THR A 291 -15.68 -15.13 8.41
CA THR A 291 -16.40 -16.29 8.97
C THR A 291 -15.58 -17.54 9.23
N ASN A 292 -14.28 -17.60 8.90
CA ASN A 292 -13.46 -18.77 9.24
C ASN A 292 -12.06 -18.32 9.70
N ASP A 293 -11.79 -18.44 11.00
CA ASP A 293 -10.47 -18.39 11.64
C ASP A 293 -9.73 -17.04 11.68
N VAL A 294 -10.42 -15.94 12.02
CA VAL A 294 -9.72 -14.76 12.59
C VAL A 294 -9.83 -14.84 14.11
N PRO A 295 -8.73 -15.06 14.86
CA PRO A 295 -8.76 -14.91 16.30
C PRO A 295 -9.13 -13.46 16.62
N GLU A 296 -10.08 -13.32 17.53
CA GLU A 296 -10.70 -12.11 18.06
C GLU A 296 -9.66 -11.01 18.37
N ALA A 297 -9.33 -10.20 17.35
CA ALA A 297 -8.30 -9.16 17.43
C ALA A 297 -8.82 -7.85 18.04
N GLU A 298 -10.07 -7.82 18.53
CA GLU A 298 -10.67 -6.62 19.13
C GLU A 298 -10.27 -6.39 20.59
N ASN A 299 -9.49 -7.29 21.19
CA ASN A 299 -8.86 -7.10 22.51
C ASN A 299 -7.34 -7.21 22.48
N MET A 300 -6.70 -6.89 21.36
CA MET A 300 -5.24 -6.87 21.30
C MET A 300 -4.73 -5.57 21.95
N ASP A 301 -4.36 -5.66 23.22
CA ASP A 301 -3.78 -4.58 24.00
C ASP A 301 -2.51 -4.06 23.30
N LEU A 302 -2.57 -2.81 22.83
CA LEU A 302 -1.48 -2.11 22.16
C LEU A 302 -0.26 -1.90 23.08
N SER A 303 -0.41 -2.08 24.40
CA SER A 303 0.71 -2.00 25.35
C SER A 303 1.76 -3.09 25.16
N SER A 304 1.34 -4.29 24.70
CA SER A 304 2.27 -5.43 24.49
C SER A 304 3.20 -5.26 23.29
N PHE A 305 2.99 -4.24 22.44
CA PHE A 305 3.83 -4.00 21.26
C PHE A 305 5.05 -3.10 21.56
N GLU A 306 5.07 -2.40 22.69
CA GLU A 306 6.23 -1.59 23.12
C GLU A 306 7.34 -2.49 23.70
N ASP A 307 6.99 -3.58 24.38
CA ASP A 307 7.96 -4.51 25.00
C ASP A 307 8.81 -5.29 23.98
N ILE A 308 8.28 -5.58 22.78
CA ILE A 308 9.01 -6.31 21.73
C ILE A 308 10.09 -5.44 21.07
N CYS A 309 9.97 -4.11 21.15
CA CYS A 309 10.96 -3.18 20.60
C CYS A 309 12.09 -2.85 21.58
N GLU A 310 11.83 -2.87 22.90
CA GLU A 310 12.87 -2.60 23.92
C GLU A 310 13.88 -3.75 24.05
N GLU A 311 13.47 -5.01 23.88
CA GLU A 311 14.37 -6.17 24.03
C GLU A 311 15.48 -6.28 22.95
N MET A 312 15.46 -5.42 21.91
CA MET A 312 16.51 -5.33 20.89
C MET A 312 17.41 -4.10 21.00
N GLU A 313 17.12 -3.15 21.90
CA GLU A 313 18.04 -2.02 22.16
C GLU A 313 19.18 -2.44 23.11
N ASP A 314 18.94 -3.37 24.03
CA ASP A 314 19.95 -3.89 24.97
C ASP A 314 21.08 -4.73 24.31
N LYS A 315 20.95 -5.10 23.03
CA LYS A 315 21.99 -5.84 22.30
C LYS A 315 22.90 -4.98 21.43
N LYS A 316 22.75 -3.66 21.44
CA LYS A 316 23.63 -2.74 20.68
C LYS A 316 24.82 -2.23 21.46
N ASP A 317 24.87 -2.43 22.77
CA ASP A 317 25.96 -1.97 23.63
C ASP A 317 26.99 -3.06 23.98
N GLU A 318 26.87 -4.27 23.44
CA GLU A 318 27.80 -5.38 23.66
C GLU A 318 28.64 -5.80 22.42
N CYS A 319 28.79 -4.93 21.40
CA CYS A 319 29.60 -5.24 20.22
C CYS A 319 30.54 -4.10 19.80
#